data_AF-A0A6A8MZ75-F1
#
_entry.id   AF-A0A6A8MZ75-F1
#
_cell.length_a   1.000
_cell.length_b   1.000
_cell.length_c   1.000
_cell.angle_alpha   90.00
_cell.angle_beta   90.00
_cell.angle_gamma   90.00
#
_symmetry.space_group_name_H-M   'P 1'
#
loop_
_entity.id
_entity.type
_entity.pdbx_description
1 polymer ?
#
loop_
_entity_poly.entity_id
_entity_poly.type
_entity_poly.pdbx_seq_one_letter_code
_entity_poly.pdbx_strand_id
1 'polypeptide(L)' 'MSSSSDSLVRMINQIAANSMGAHDPVAAVVKHLHSFWTPKMCRDLKSSNLTSELNAVAAQALAAL' A
#
# COMPACT_ATOMS: atom_id res chain seq x y z
N MET A 1 -16.38 -12.35 -6.17
CA MET A 1 -16.43 -10.93 -5.77
C MET A 1 -15.21 -10.66 -4.93
N SER A 2 -14.23 -9.89 -5.41
CA SER A 2 -13.10 -9.49 -4.56
C SER A 2 -13.61 -8.52 -3.50
N SER A 3 -13.19 -8.71 -2.25
CA SER A 3 -13.52 -7.77 -1.17
C SER A 3 -12.82 -6.44 -1.41
N SER A 4 -13.32 -5.36 -0.80
CA SER A 4 -12.67 -4.05 -0.88
C SER A 4 -11.21 -4.11 -0.40
N SER A 5 -10.91 -4.97 0.58
CA SER A 5 -9.56 -5.16 1.11
C SER A 5 -8.62 -5.86 0.12
N ASP A 6 -9.07 -6.90 -0.60
CA ASP A 6 -8.30 -7.53 -1.67
C ASP A 6 -7.90 -6.53 -2.75
N SER A 7 -8.83 -5.63 -3.09
CA SER A 7 -8.60 -4.58 -4.09
C SER A 7 -7.56 -3.57 -3.61
N LEU A 8 -7.59 -3.18 -2.33
CA LEU A 8 -6.58 -2.29 -1.73
C LEU A 8 -5.20 -2.94 -1.69
N VAL A 9 -5.08 -4.22 -1.32
CA VAL A 9 -3.83 -4.99 -1.34
C VAL A 9 -3.23 -5.01 -2.74
N ARG A 10 -4.06 -5.33 -3.75
CA ARG A 10 -3.61 -5.31 -5.15
C ARG A 10 -3.13 -3.93 -5.57
N MET A 11 -3.85 -2.86 -5.23
CA MET A 11 -3.49 -1.50 -5.60
C MET A 11 -2.17 -1.05 -4.97
N ILE A 12 -1.98 -1.22 -3.66
CA ILE A 12 -0.73 -0.81 -3.00
C ILE A 12 0.46 -1.60 -3.51
N ASN A 13 0.29 -2.89 -3.80
CA ASN A 13 1.33 -3.71 -4.42
C ASN A 13 1.71 -3.23 -5.82
N GLN A 14 0.72 -2.79 -6.61
CA GLN A 14 0.95 -2.21 -7.94
C GLN A 14 1.67 -0.86 -7.86
N ILE A 15 1.29 0.00 -6.90
CA ILE A 15 1.97 1.29 -6.66
C ILE A 15 3.44 1.05 -6.26
N ALA A 16 3.68 0.08 -5.38
CA ALA A 16 5.03 -0.32 -4.98
C ALA A 16 5.86 -0.84 -6.16
N ALA A 17 5.29 -1.71 -7.00
CA ALA A 17 5.96 -2.21 -8.20
C ALA A 17 6.33 -1.06 -9.17
N ASN A 18 5.44 -0.10 -9.36
CA ASN A 18 5.69 1.06 -10.21
C ASN A 18 6.74 2.03 -9.61
N SER A 19 6.96 1.97 -8.30
CA SER A 19 7.90 2.85 -7.59
C SER A 19 9.33 2.28 -7.53
N MET A 20 9.56 1.05 -8.01
CA MET A 20 10.86 0.36 -7.92
C MET A 20 12.02 1.07 -8.66
N GLY A 21 11.72 1.95 -9.61
CA GLY A 21 12.73 2.78 -10.29
C GLY A 21 13.10 4.06 -9.55
N ALA A 22 12.41 4.40 -8.45
CA ALA A 22 12.72 5.58 -7.65
C ALA A 22 13.97 5.35 -6.79
N HIS A 23 14.66 6.44 -6.44
CA HIS A 23 15.79 6.38 -5.51
C HIS A 23 15.40 5.81 -4.15
N ASP A 24 14.19 6.14 -3.67
CA ASP A 24 13.57 5.56 -2.48
C ASP A 24 12.13 5.12 -2.82
N PRO A 25 11.92 3.82 -3.13
CA PRO A 25 10.61 3.28 -3.45
C PRO A 25 9.62 3.37 -2.27
N VAL A 26 10.08 3.22 -1.03
CA VAL A 26 9.21 3.26 0.15
C VAL A 26 8.67 4.67 0.35
N ALA A 27 9.54 5.68 0.33
CA ALA A 27 9.13 7.08 0.45
C ALA A 27 8.21 7.51 -0.70
N ALA A 28 8.45 7.02 -1.92
CA ALA A 28 7.57 7.27 -3.06
C ALA A 28 6.15 6.70 -2.85
N VAL A 29 6.05 5.48 -2.32
CA VAL A 29 4.76 4.85 -1.99
C VAL A 29 4.07 5.61 -0.87
N VAL A 30 4.76 5.92 0.24
CA VAL A 30 4.19 6.71 1.36
C VAL A 30 3.63 8.05 0.86
N LYS A 31 4.39 8.76 0.02
CA LYS A 31 3.95 10.03 -0.59
C LYS A 31 2.68 9.83 -1.43
N HIS A 32 2.61 8.76 -2.22
CA HIS A 32 1.43 8.45 -3.02
C HIS A 32 0.21 8.16 -2.14
N LEU A 33 0.37 7.35 -1.09
CA LEU A 33 -0.71 7.05 -0.15
C LEU A 33 -1.22 8.31 0.53
N HIS A 34 -0.34 9.19 1.02
CA HIS A 34 -0.75 10.48 1.58
C HIS A 34 -1.47 11.39 0.60
N SER A 35 -1.11 11.35 -0.69
CA SER A 35 -1.67 12.24 -1.70
C SER A 35 -3.04 11.77 -2.20
N PHE A 36 -3.27 10.46 -2.28
CA PHE A 36 -4.41 9.90 -3.02
C PHE A 36 -5.30 8.97 -2.20
N TRP A 37 -4.80 8.40 -1.10
CA TRP A 37 -5.61 7.48 -0.30
C TRP A 37 -6.29 8.22 0.84
N THR A 38 -7.52 7.81 1.13
CA THR A 38 -8.21 8.31 2.32
C THR A 38 -7.66 7.61 3.57
N PRO A 39 -7.70 8.26 4.75
CA PRO A 39 -7.32 7.61 6.01
C PRO A 39 -8.11 6.32 6.29
N LYS A 40 -9.35 6.22 5.80
CA LYS A 40 -10.16 5.01 5.91
C LYS A 40 -9.55 3.85 5.11
N MET A 41 -9.12 4.06 3.87
CA MET A 41 -8.51 3.01 3.05
C MET A 41 -7.24 2.46 3.72
N CYS A 42 -6.39 3.33 4.27
CA CYS A 42 -5.19 2.91 5.00
C CYS A 42 -5.53 2.09 6.25
N ARG A 43 -6.57 2.49 7.01
CA ARG A 43 -7.05 1.73 8.18
C ARG A 43 -7.63 0.37 7.78
N ASP A 44 -8.49 0.34 6.77
CA ASP A 44 -9.11 -0.88 6.28
C ASP A 44 -8.03 -1.89 5.82
N LEU A 45 -6.96 -1.40 5.16
CA LEU A 45 -5.82 -2.23 4.79
C LEU A 45 -5.01 -2.72 6.01
N LYS A 46 -4.70 -1.83 6.97
CA LYS A 46 -3.99 -2.18 8.22
C LYS A 46 -4.75 -3.19 9.08
N SER A 47 -6.08 -3.11 9.10
CA SER A 47 -6.95 -4.01 9.84
C SER A 47 -7.31 -5.29 9.07
N SER A 48 -6.92 -5.38 7.79
CA SER A 48 -7.14 -6.59 7.01
C SER A 48 -6.19 -7.71 7.46
N ASN A 49 -6.66 -8.95 7.38
CA ASN A 49 -5.85 -10.16 7.55
C ASN A 49 -4.94 -10.45 6.33
N LEU A 50 -4.94 -9.55 5.33
CA LEU A 50 -4.23 -9.71 4.06
C LEU A 50 -2.91 -8.93 4.02
N THR A 51 -2.46 -8.39 5.15
CA THR A 51 -1.17 -7.68 5.24
C THR A 51 0.02 -8.60 4.91
N SER A 52 -0.13 -9.92 5.06
CA SER A 52 0.84 -10.93 4.63
C SER A 52 1.00 -11.03 3.10
N GLU A 53 0.04 -10.53 2.33
CA GLU A 53 0.08 -10.51 0.86
C GLU A 53 0.72 -9.24 0.29
N LEU A 54 1.13 -8.32 1.16
CA LEU A 54 1.84 -7.11 0.77
C LEU A 54 3.29 -7.46 0.38
N ASN A 55 3.76 -6.88 -0.72
CA ASN A 55 5.18 -6.93 -1.03
C ASN A 55 5.98 -6.09 -0.01
N ALA A 56 7.29 -6.35 0.07
CA ALA A 56 8.15 -5.75 1.11
C ALA A 56 8.08 -4.21 1.14
N VAL A 57 8.06 -3.55 -0.02
CA VAL A 57 8.00 -2.09 -0.13
C VAL A 57 6.63 -1.57 0.33
N ALA A 58 5.54 -2.21 -0.09
CA ALA A 58 4.18 -1.87 0.30
C ALA A 58 3.97 -2.04 1.82
N ALA A 59 4.48 -3.14 2.39
CA ALA A 59 4.40 -3.43 3.81
C ALA A 59 5.18 -2.38 4.63
N GLN A 60 6.41 -2.04 4.19
CA GLN A 60 7.22 -1.00 4.83
C GLN A 60 6.56 0.39 4.73
N ALA A 61 6.02 0.73 3.56
CA ALA A 61 5.32 2.00 3.38
C ALA A 61 4.07 2.09 4.27
N LEU A 62 3.29 1.01 4.37
CA LEU A 62 2.11 0.96 5.24
C LEU A 62 2.47 1.06 6.73
N ALA A 63 3.60 0.50 7.14
CA ALA A 63 4.12 0.61 8.51
C ALA A 63 4.66 2.01 8.84
N ALA A 64 5.05 2.79 7.83
CA ALA A 64 5.53 4.17 7.95
C ALA A 64 4.40 5.23 7.91
N LEU A 65 3.17 4.83 7.59
CA LEU A 65 1.95 5.66 7.73
C LEU A 65 1.46 5.71 9.18
#